data_AF-A0A6F8SIR0-F1
#
_entry.id   AF-A0A6F8SIR0-F1
#
_cell.length_a   1.000
_cell.length_b   1.000
_cell.length_c   1.000
_cell.angle_alpha   90.00
_cell.angle_beta   90.00
_cell.angle_gamma   90.00
#
_symmetry.space_group_name_H-M   'P 1'
#
loop_
_entity.id
_entity.type
_entity.pdbx_description
1 polymer ?
#
loop_
_entity_poly.entity_id
_entity_poly.type
_entity_poly.pdbx_seq_one_letter_code
_entity_poly.pdbx_strand_id
1 'polypeptide(L)'
;MFGIGGFELFLILLFGFLIFGPDKLPAMAKTLGKAIAKFRNAQEEMSGVLKGEMVFDKDAEDPFKNPLDALDEAAAKAKKGAEGAKKAASAVSKKASEATKKSTSTAAAGAAAAAAAKAEQVDGGNAADKADAAPAKPESFAERKARYDRERAERKAAEEAELKKKEEEERKAAAEKRKAEAAKKREEAAAKRKAEAEAKKAAEEAKAVTEAADAASAAADEKKEA
;
A
#
# COMPACT_ATOMS: atom_id res chain seq x y z
N MET A 1 22.10 24.81 -14.99
CA MET A 1 23.29 24.45 -14.17
C MET A 1 23.39 25.42 -13.02
N PHE A 2 23.67 24.95 -11.80
CA PHE A 2 23.39 25.64 -10.54
C PHE A 2 24.17 26.93 -10.26
N GLY A 3 25.01 27.43 -11.17
CA GLY A 3 25.75 28.70 -11.02
C GLY A 3 26.74 28.74 -9.84
N ILE A 4 26.83 27.67 -9.06
CA ILE A 4 27.65 27.55 -7.85
C ILE A 4 29.08 27.20 -8.24
N GLY A 5 30.03 28.02 -7.79
CA GLY A 5 31.47 27.76 -7.92
C GLY A 5 31.97 26.68 -6.97
N GLY A 6 33.15 26.10 -7.25
CA GLY A 6 33.75 25.07 -6.40
C GLY A 6 33.98 25.51 -4.95
N PHE A 7 34.32 26.80 -4.73
CA PHE A 7 34.48 27.36 -3.39
C PHE A 7 33.16 27.51 -2.63
N GLU A 8 32.09 27.92 -3.31
CA GLU A 8 30.75 28.04 -2.71
C GLU A 8 30.19 26.67 -2.35
N LEU A 9 30.39 25.65 -3.20
CA LEU A 9 30.04 24.27 -2.88
C LEU A 9 30.79 23.76 -1.64
N PHE A 10 32.08 24.09 -1.52
CA PHE A 10 32.87 23.73 -0.34
C PHE A 10 32.36 24.41 0.93
N LEU A 11 32.02 25.71 0.88
CA LEU A 11 31.41 26.42 2.00
C LEU A 11 30.09 25.78 2.43
N ILE A 12 29.21 25.44 1.49
CA ILE A 12 27.94 24.77 1.78
C ILE A 12 28.18 23.38 2.41
N LEU A 13 29.16 22.62 1.90
CA LEU A 13 29.55 21.35 2.52
C LEU A 13 30.07 21.55 3.95
N LEU A 14 30.90 22.57 4.20
CA LEU A 14 31.44 22.86 5.52
C LEU A 14 30.32 23.24 6.50
N PHE A 15 29.39 24.10 6.10
CA PHE A 15 28.22 24.43 6.92
C PHE A 15 27.29 23.23 7.13
N GLY A 16 27.04 22.44 6.09
CA GLY A 16 26.25 21.20 6.20
C GLY A 16 26.91 20.18 7.12
N PHE A 17 28.24 20.07 7.07
CA PHE A 17 29.03 19.23 7.94
C PHE A 17 29.09 19.75 9.37
N LEU A 18 29.05 21.06 9.60
CA LEU A 18 28.98 21.64 10.94
C LEU A 18 27.59 21.45 11.57
N ILE A 19 26.52 21.58 10.78
CA ILE A 19 25.13 21.41 11.22
C ILE A 19 24.82 19.94 11.50
N PHE A 20 25.11 19.05 10.55
CA PHE A 20 24.75 17.63 10.64
C PHE A 20 25.87 16.77 11.24
N GLY A 21 27.13 17.20 11.15
CA GLY A 21 28.29 16.48 11.66
C GLY A 21 28.97 15.56 10.63
N PRO A 22 30.26 15.22 10.86
CA PRO A 22 31.02 14.28 10.03
C PRO A 22 30.39 12.92 9.86
N ASP A 23 29.71 12.45 10.89
CA ASP A 23 29.24 11.07 10.96
C ASP A 23 27.85 10.90 10.35
N LYS A 24 27.02 11.95 10.36
CA LYS A 24 25.64 11.87 9.88
C LYS A 24 25.52 11.96 8.36
N LEU A 25 26.29 12.82 7.70
CA LEU A 25 26.31 12.90 6.23
C LEU A 25 26.67 11.56 5.55
N PRO A 26 27.75 10.84 5.92
CA PRO A 26 28.08 9.55 5.33
C PRO A 26 27.09 8.44 5.74
N ALA A 27 26.48 8.53 6.93
CA ALA A 27 25.41 7.61 7.31
C ALA A 27 24.18 7.78 6.40
N MET A 28 23.75 9.03 6.15
CA MET A 28 22.63 9.35 5.26
C MET A 28 22.95 9.04 3.79
N ALA A 29 24.18 9.28 3.35
CA ALA A 29 24.61 8.87 2.01
C ALA A 29 24.58 7.35 1.82
N LYS A 30 24.95 6.56 2.84
CA LYS A 30 24.86 5.09 2.78
C LYS A 30 23.41 4.60 2.70
N THR A 31 22.48 5.22 3.44
CA THR A 31 21.06 4.81 3.41
C THR A 31 20.40 5.23 2.11
N LEU A 32 20.59 6.48 1.68
CA LEU A 32 20.07 7.00 0.43
C LEU A 32 20.69 6.28 -0.78
N GLY A 33 21.99 5.99 -0.74
CA GLY A 33 22.67 5.20 -1.78
C GLY A 33 22.11 3.79 -1.90
N LYS A 34 21.82 3.11 -0.78
CA LYS A 34 21.14 1.81 -0.79
C LYS A 34 19.73 1.90 -1.36
N ALA A 35 18.99 2.98 -1.11
CA ALA A 35 17.66 3.20 -1.64
C ALA A 35 17.69 3.44 -3.16
N ILE A 36 18.60 4.32 -3.62
CA ILE A 36 18.83 4.59 -5.05
C ILE A 36 19.26 3.32 -5.77
N ALA A 37 20.16 2.52 -5.20
CA ALA A 37 20.60 1.26 -5.79
C ALA A 37 19.44 0.25 -5.93
N LYS A 38 18.60 0.10 -4.90
CA LYS A 38 17.41 -0.75 -4.99
C LYS A 38 16.40 -0.24 -6.01
N PHE A 39 16.19 1.07 -6.08
CA PHE A 39 15.31 1.68 -7.06
C PHE A 39 15.84 1.46 -8.48
N ARG A 40 17.15 1.57 -8.70
CA ARG A 40 17.76 1.33 -10.00
C ARG A 40 17.68 -0.14 -10.42
N ASN A 41 17.92 -1.07 -9.50
CA ASN A 41 17.73 -2.51 -9.76
C ASN A 41 16.26 -2.83 -10.09
N ALA A 42 15.31 -2.26 -9.34
CA ALA A 42 13.89 -2.44 -9.62
C ALA A 42 13.47 -1.81 -10.96
N GLN A 43 14.04 -0.66 -11.33
CA GLN A 43 13.86 -0.08 -12.66
C GLN A 43 14.43 -0.99 -13.74
N GLU A 44 15.59 -1.60 -13.55
CA GLU A 44 16.21 -2.52 -14.50
C GLU A 44 15.40 -3.81 -14.66
N GLU A 45 14.87 -4.38 -13.56
CA GLU A 45 13.98 -5.54 -13.59
C GLU A 45 12.65 -5.22 -14.28
N MET A 46 12.02 -4.09 -13.93
CA MET A 46 10.77 -3.62 -14.56
C MET A 46 11.00 -3.32 -16.05
N SER A 47 12.10 -2.65 -16.40
CA SER A 47 12.48 -2.40 -17.79
C SER A 47 12.80 -3.68 -18.54
N GLY A 48 13.38 -4.69 -17.88
CA GLY A 48 13.65 -6.01 -18.44
C GLY A 48 12.38 -6.80 -18.74
N VAL A 49 11.39 -6.73 -17.85
CA VAL A 49 10.07 -7.34 -18.05
C VAL A 49 9.28 -6.60 -19.14
N LEU A 50 9.22 -5.26 -19.12
CA LEU A 50 8.52 -4.47 -20.15
C LEU A 50 9.16 -4.61 -21.55
N LYS A 51 10.46 -4.83 -21.61
CA LYS A 51 11.17 -5.09 -22.86
C LYS A 51 11.05 -6.55 -23.32
N GLY A 52 10.79 -7.47 -22.40
CA GLY A 52 10.59 -8.90 -22.67
C GLY A 52 9.13 -9.28 -22.98
N GLU A 53 8.16 -8.58 -22.41
CA GLU A 53 6.72 -8.80 -22.57
C GLU A 53 6.05 -7.56 -23.18
N MET A 54 6.29 -7.36 -24.49
CA MET A 54 5.54 -6.47 -25.39
C MET A 54 5.54 -4.95 -25.04
N VAL A 55 5.78 -4.13 -26.06
CA VAL A 55 5.76 -2.64 -26.04
C VAL A 55 7.08 -1.95 -25.64
N PHE A 56 8.21 -2.37 -26.22
CA PHE A 56 9.32 -1.45 -26.43
C PHE A 56 10.02 -1.77 -27.77
N ASP A 57 9.43 -1.28 -28.86
CA ASP A 57 10.11 -1.29 -30.15
C ASP A 57 11.16 -0.19 -30.13
N LYS A 58 12.43 -0.60 -30.08
CA LYS A 58 13.59 0.31 -29.94
C LYS A 58 13.86 1.11 -31.21
N ASP A 59 13.19 0.75 -32.32
CA ASP A 59 13.34 1.36 -33.65
C ASP A 59 12.04 2.09 -34.10
N ALA A 60 11.03 2.21 -33.22
CA ALA A 60 9.85 3.02 -33.47
C ALA A 60 10.06 4.46 -33.00
N GLU A 61 9.72 5.42 -33.87
CA GLU A 61 9.89 6.88 -33.69
C GLU A 61 9.16 7.49 -32.47
N ASP A 62 8.36 6.71 -31.72
CA ASP A 62 7.74 7.19 -30.47
C ASP A 62 7.58 6.05 -29.43
N PRO A 63 8.56 5.86 -28.53
CA PRO A 63 8.54 4.79 -27.51
C PRO A 63 7.55 5.04 -26.36
N PHE A 64 6.86 6.19 -26.36
CA PHE A 64 5.70 6.45 -25.50
C PHE A 64 4.62 7.08 -26.37
N LYS A 65 3.56 6.33 -26.71
CA LYS A 65 2.33 6.95 -27.23
C LYS A 65 1.87 7.97 -26.20
N ASN A 66 1.92 9.24 -26.55
CA ASN A 66 1.66 10.34 -25.63
C ASN A 66 0.31 10.11 -24.95
N PRO A 67 0.25 10.00 -23.61
CA PRO A 67 -1.01 9.76 -22.90
C PRO A 67 -2.03 10.89 -23.13
N LEU A 68 -1.56 12.05 -23.61
CA LEU A 68 -2.39 13.16 -24.04
C LEU A 68 -3.16 12.87 -25.32
N ASP A 69 -2.64 12.10 -26.27
CA ASP A 69 -3.35 11.76 -27.50
C ASP A 69 -4.51 10.80 -27.23
N ALA A 70 -4.31 9.84 -26.31
CA ALA A 70 -5.39 8.97 -25.85
C ALA A 70 -6.47 9.76 -25.08
N LEU A 71 -6.05 10.78 -24.32
CA LEU A 71 -6.97 11.66 -23.60
C LEU A 71 -7.71 12.62 -24.55
N ASP A 72 -7.05 13.13 -25.59
CA ASP A 72 -7.63 13.99 -26.62
C ASP A 72 -8.56 13.21 -27.54
N GLU A 73 -8.25 11.95 -27.87
CA GLU A 73 -9.16 11.08 -28.62
C GLU A 73 -10.40 10.72 -27.79
N ALA A 74 -10.24 10.47 -26.49
CA ALA A 74 -11.34 10.26 -25.55
C ALA A 74 -12.18 11.54 -25.36
N ALA A 75 -11.54 12.71 -25.25
CA ALA A 75 -12.20 14.00 -25.16
C ALA A 75 -12.92 14.37 -26.47
N ALA A 76 -12.37 14.04 -27.63
CA ALA A 76 -13.00 14.23 -28.92
C ALA A 76 -14.22 13.31 -29.10
N LYS A 77 -14.13 12.04 -28.69
CA LYS A 77 -15.28 11.12 -28.66
C LYS A 77 -16.37 11.58 -27.67
N ALA A 78 -15.98 12.09 -26.50
CA ALA A 78 -16.91 12.64 -25.52
C ALA A 78 -17.60 13.91 -26.04
N LYS A 79 -16.86 14.82 -26.69
CA LYS A 79 -17.41 16.05 -27.30
C LYS A 79 -18.35 15.74 -28.46
N LYS A 80 -18.02 14.73 -29.28
CA LYS A 80 -18.89 14.24 -30.37
C LYS A 80 -20.17 13.58 -29.85
N GLY A 81 -20.09 12.83 -28.76
CA GLY A 81 -21.24 12.28 -28.05
C GLY A 81 -22.13 13.35 -27.41
N ALA A 82 -21.53 14.37 -26.82
CA ALA A 82 -22.22 15.51 -26.21
C ALA A 82 -22.93 16.39 -27.25
N GLU A 83 -22.32 16.64 -28.41
CA GLU A 83 -22.94 17.34 -29.55
C GLU A 83 -24.15 16.56 -30.10
N GLY A 84 -24.05 15.23 -30.22
CA GLY A 84 -25.16 14.36 -30.63
C GLY A 84 -26.33 14.40 -29.64
N ALA A 85 -26.05 14.36 -28.33
CA ALA A 85 -27.06 14.47 -27.28
C ALA A 85 -27.70 15.87 -27.23
N LYS A 86 -26.91 16.93 -27.44
CA LYS A 86 -27.42 18.32 -27.47
C LYS A 86 -28.31 18.57 -28.69
N LYS A 87 -27.98 17.96 -29.84
CA LYS A 87 -28.80 18.00 -31.06
C LYS A 87 -30.11 17.22 -30.90
N ALA A 88 -30.07 16.05 -30.26
CA ALA A 88 -31.26 15.26 -29.92
C ALA A 88 -32.16 15.98 -28.88
N ALA A 89 -31.57 16.60 -27.86
CA ALA A 89 -32.29 17.41 -26.87
C ALA A 89 -32.92 18.67 -27.50
N SER A 90 -32.26 19.29 -28.48
CA SER A 90 -32.81 20.44 -29.22
C SER A 90 -33.99 20.05 -30.12
N ALA A 91 -34.01 18.83 -30.67
CA ALA A 91 -35.11 18.31 -31.47
C ALA A 91 -36.33 17.94 -30.61
N VAL A 92 -36.10 17.40 -29.40
CA VAL A 92 -37.16 17.13 -28.41
C VAL A 92 -37.74 18.44 -27.84
N SER A 93 -36.89 19.42 -27.54
CA SER A 93 -37.32 20.74 -27.06
C SER A 93 -38.13 21.51 -28.12
N LYS A 94 -37.78 21.38 -29.41
CA LYS A 94 -38.55 22.00 -30.50
C LYS A 94 -39.90 21.33 -30.76
N LYS A 95 -40.06 20.04 -30.42
CA LYS A 95 -41.35 19.33 -30.51
C LYS A 95 -42.24 19.50 -29.27
N ALA A 96 -41.68 19.88 -28.13
CA ALA A 96 -42.43 20.23 -26.92
C ALA A 96 -42.84 21.71 -26.86
N SER A 97 -42.25 22.60 -27.68
CA SER A 97 -42.52 24.05 -27.67
C SER A 97 -43.63 24.52 -28.63
N GLU A 98 -44.27 23.63 -29.40
CA GLU A 98 -45.52 23.93 -30.12
C GLU A 98 -46.79 23.69 -29.28
N ALA A 99 -46.69 23.04 -28.12
CA ALA A 99 -47.85 22.73 -27.26
C ALA A 99 -48.07 23.68 -26.07
N THR A 100 -47.13 24.59 -25.77
CA THR A 100 -47.20 25.42 -24.54
C THR A 100 -46.86 26.89 -24.82
N LYS A 101 -47.59 27.52 -25.74
CA LYS A 101 -47.60 28.98 -25.94
C LYS A 101 -49.00 29.55 -25.76
N LYS A 102 -49.58 29.34 -24.58
CA LYS A 102 -50.62 30.20 -24.00
C LYS A 102 -50.33 30.31 -22.50
N SER A 103 -50.20 31.54 -22.02
CA SER A 103 -50.02 31.99 -20.62
C SER A 103 -48.57 32.41 -20.26
N THR A 104 -48.17 33.67 -20.54
CA THR A 104 -48.18 34.83 -19.60
C THR A 104 -47.04 34.72 -18.56
N SER A 105 -45.83 35.26 -18.75
CA SER A 105 -45.35 36.66 -18.67
C SER A 105 -45.57 37.37 -17.32
N THR A 106 -44.49 38.02 -16.83
CA THR A 106 -44.31 38.88 -15.62
C THR A 106 -43.92 38.09 -14.36
N ALA A 107 -42.89 38.44 -13.58
CA ALA A 107 -42.23 39.72 -13.37
C ALA A 107 -40.73 39.55 -13.02
N ALA A 108 -39.96 40.56 -13.40
CA ALA A 108 -38.55 40.72 -13.12
C ALA A 108 -38.32 41.66 -11.91
N ALA A 109 -37.16 41.47 -11.28
CA ALA A 109 -36.23 42.49 -10.78
C ALA A 109 -36.39 43.14 -9.39
N GLY A 110 -35.22 43.25 -8.73
CA GLY A 110 -34.85 44.25 -7.71
C GLY A 110 -34.44 43.63 -6.37
N ALA A 111 -33.38 44.03 -5.65
CA ALA A 111 -32.28 44.98 -5.83
C ALA A 111 -31.29 44.76 -4.66
N ALA A 112 -30.08 45.32 -4.78
CA ALA A 112 -28.92 45.10 -3.90
C ALA A 112 -28.73 46.18 -2.81
N ALA A 113 -27.86 45.84 -1.84
CA ALA A 113 -26.84 46.67 -1.14
C ALA A 113 -27.15 47.35 0.21
N ALA A 114 -26.23 47.13 1.17
CA ALA A 114 -25.65 48.06 2.19
C ALA A 114 -25.19 47.25 3.44
N ALA A 115 -24.22 47.62 4.27
CA ALA A 115 -23.01 48.45 4.26
C ALA A 115 -22.29 48.19 5.60
N ALA A 116 -20.98 48.39 5.65
CA ALA A 116 -20.10 48.09 6.79
C ALA A 116 -20.06 49.20 7.86
N ALA A 117 -19.83 48.84 9.13
CA ALA A 117 -19.32 49.74 10.18
C ALA A 117 -18.48 48.97 11.22
N LYS A 118 -17.39 49.62 11.64
CA LYS A 118 -16.25 49.13 12.44
C LYS A 118 -16.42 49.43 13.93
N ALA A 119 -15.84 48.56 14.75
CA ALA A 119 -15.81 48.53 16.21
C ALA A 119 -14.89 49.57 16.87
N GLU A 120 -15.25 49.99 18.10
CA GLU A 120 -14.41 49.91 19.32
C GLU A 120 -15.23 50.33 20.55
N GLN A 121 -15.35 49.47 21.58
CA GLN A 121 -15.38 49.90 23.00
C GLN A 121 -15.10 48.72 23.95
N VAL A 122 -14.24 48.99 24.93
CA VAL A 122 -13.86 48.17 26.08
C VAL A 122 -14.76 48.52 27.27
N ASP A 123 -15.25 47.52 28.01
CA ASP A 123 -15.17 47.39 29.48
C ASP A 123 -16.37 46.64 30.11
N GLY A 124 -16.04 45.74 31.06
CA GLY A 124 -16.85 45.50 32.26
C GLY A 124 -17.98 44.45 32.23
N GLY A 125 -17.84 43.41 33.07
CA GLY A 125 -18.97 42.89 33.86
C GLY A 125 -19.44 41.46 33.60
N ASN A 126 -19.09 40.57 34.52
CA ASN A 126 -19.58 39.20 34.66
C ASN A 126 -21.02 39.15 35.22
N ALA A 127 -21.95 38.41 34.59
CA ALA A 127 -23.00 37.62 35.25
C ALA A 127 -23.85 36.78 34.26
N ALA A 128 -23.79 35.46 34.47
CA ALA A 128 -24.84 34.42 34.37
C ALA A 128 -25.93 34.40 33.27
N ASP A 129 -26.00 33.21 32.65
CA ASP A 129 -27.18 32.45 32.18
C ASP A 129 -27.91 32.86 30.88
N LYS A 130 -27.63 32.13 29.78
CA LYS A 130 -28.67 31.47 28.94
C LYS A 130 -28.07 30.63 27.81
N ALA A 131 -28.63 29.43 27.65
CA ALA A 131 -28.54 28.64 26.43
C ALA A 131 -29.22 29.39 25.27
N ASP A 132 -28.46 29.67 24.20
CA ASP A 132 -28.91 29.63 22.81
C ASP A 132 -27.68 29.77 21.87
N ALA A 133 -27.80 29.29 20.65
CA ALA A 133 -26.68 29.05 19.72
C ALA A 133 -25.85 30.32 19.43
N ALA A 134 -24.58 30.33 19.87
CA ALA A 134 -23.64 31.44 19.65
C ALA A 134 -22.53 31.04 18.65
N PRO A 135 -22.11 31.94 17.75
CA PRO A 135 -21.08 31.66 16.75
C PRO A 135 -19.73 31.38 17.44
N ALA A 136 -19.02 30.37 16.93
CA ALA A 136 -17.74 29.90 17.45
C ALA A 136 -16.79 31.06 17.77
N LYS A 137 -16.53 31.29 19.07
CA LYS A 137 -15.49 32.23 19.51
C LYS A 137 -14.15 31.79 18.90
N PRO A 138 -13.36 32.70 18.33
CA PRO A 138 -12.07 32.34 17.76
C PRO A 138 -11.16 31.79 18.88
N GLU A 139 -10.79 30.52 18.78
CA GLU A 139 -9.92 29.86 19.75
C GLU A 139 -8.63 30.66 19.96
N SER A 140 -8.25 30.84 21.22
CA SER A 140 -6.97 31.46 21.54
C SER A 140 -5.82 30.61 21.01
N PHE A 141 -4.68 31.23 20.68
CA PHE A 141 -3.49 30.51 20.20
C PHE A 141 -3.03 29.41 21.18
N ALA A 142 -3.22 29.64 22.49
CA ALA A 142 -2.91 28.68 23.54
C ALA A 142 -3.76 27.41 23.47
N GLU A 143 -5.08 27.55 23.23
CA GLU A 143 -5.99 26.41 23.06
C GLU A 143 -5.68 25.63 21.78
N ARG A 144 -5.41 26.34 20.68
CA ARG A 144 -5.05 25.71 19.41
C ARG A 144 -3.75 24.90 19.51
N LYS A 145 -2.74 25.45 20.22
CA LYS A 145 -1.49 24.75 20.49
C LYS A 145 -1.70 23.53 21.39
N ALA A 146 -2.48 23.66 22.45
CA ALA A 146 -2.79 22.55 23.35
C ALA A 146 -3.56 21.42 22.65
N ARG A 147 -4.49 21.75 21.74
CA ARG A 147 -5.21 20.78 20.90
C ARG A 147 -4.24 20.01 20.00
N TYR A 148 -3.34 20.72 19.31
CA TYR A 148 -2.37 20.09 18.42
C TYR A 148 -1.37 19.20 19.17
N ASP A 149 -0.90 19.63 20.34
CA ASP A 149 0.01 18.85 21.16
C ASP A 149 -0.68 17.57 21.69
N ARG A 150 -1.95 17.63 22.08
CA ARG A 150 -2.76 16.45 22.47
C ARG A 150 -3.02 15.53 21.29
N GLU A 151 -3.45 16.05 20.15
CA GLU A 151 -3.72 15.26 18.93
C GLU A 151 -2.45 14.53 18.45
N ARG A 152 -1.29 15.17 18.57
CA ARG A 152 0.00 14.55 18.25
C ARG A 152 0.38 13.45 19.24
N ALA A 153 0.14 13.68 20.53
CA ALA A 153 0.40 12.68 21.56
C ALA A 153 -0.53 11.46 21.41
N GLU A 154 -1.80 11.69 21.12
CA GLU A 154 -2.80 10.64 20.86
C GLU A 154 -2.48 9.85 19.60
N ARG A 155 -2.10 10.53 18.50
CA ARG A 155 -1.67 9.84 17.27
C ARG A 155 -0.44 8.97 17.52
N LYS A 156 0.53 9.47 18.29
CA LYS A 156 1.73 8.70 18.63
C LYS A 156 1.41 7.50 19.53
N ALA A 157 0.52 7.67 20.51
CA ALA A 157 0.06 6.59 21.37
C ALA A 157 -0.74 5.54 20.60
N ALA A 158 -1.58 5.96 19.65
CA ALA A 158 -2.34 5.07 18.79
C ALA A 158 -1.44 4.29 17.83
N GLU A 159 -0.45 4.94 17.22
CA GLU A 159 0.55 4.29 16.36
C GLU A 159 1.39 3.27 17.15
N GLU A 160 1.80 3.60 18.37
CA GLU A 160 2.53 2.67 19.24
C GLU A 160 1.65 1.48 19.68
N ALA A 161 0.36 1.72 19.96
CA ALA A 161 -0.58 0.66 20.28
C ALA A 161 -0.86 -0.27 19.08
N GLU A 162 -0.93 0.27 17.87
CA GLU A 162 -1.08 -0.51 16.64
C GLU A 162 0.15 -1.36 16.36
N LEU A 163 1.36 -0.80 16.54
CA LEU A 163 2.61 -1.54 16.41
C LEU A 163 2.70 -2.69 17.42
N LYS A 164 2.36 -2.46 18.68
CA LYS A 164 2.32 -3.53 19.71
C LYS A 164 1.33 -4.62 19.36
N LYS A 165 0.14 -4.27 18.82
CA LYS A 165 -0.84 -5.26 18.36
C LYS A 165 -0.31 -6.08 17.18
N LYS A 166 0.32 -5.44 16.19
CA LYS A 166 0.92 -6.14 15.04
C LYS A 166 2.07 -7.05 15.47
N GLU A 167 2.93 -6.60 16.37
CA GLU A 167 4.01 -7.44 16.93
C GLU A 167 3.45 -8.64 17.70
N GLU A 168 2.37 -8.46 18.47
CA GLU A 168 1.73 -9.55 19.19
C GLU A 168 1.07 -10.57 18.24
N GLU A 169 0.40 -10.09 17.18
CA GLU A 169 -0.18 -10.92 16.14
C GLU A 169 0.90 -11.71 15.37
N GLU A 170 1.99 -11.05 14.99
CA GLU A 170 3.12 -11.69 14.31
C GLU A 170 3.78 -12.75 15.22
N ARG A 171 3.93 -12.47 16.51
CA ARG A 171 4.43 -13.46 17.50
C ARG A 171 3.49 -14.65 17.62
N LYS A 172 2.17 -14.43 17.64
CA LYS A 172 1.17 -15.52 17.68
C LYS A 172 1.22 -16.36 16.40
N ALA A 173 1.27 -15.72 15.23
CA ALA A 173 1.40 -16.40 13.95
C ALA A 173 2.72 -17.18 13.84
N ALA A 174 3.84 -16.63 14.30
CA ALA A 174 5.12 -17.33 14.34
C ALA A 174 5.11 -18.53 15.29
N ALA A 175 4.46 -18.40 16.45
CA ALA A 175 4.28 -19.51 17.38
C ALA A 175 3.40 -20.63 16.79
N GLU A 176 2.33 -20.28 16.08
CA GLU A 176 1.47 -21.25 15.39
C GLU A 176 2.23 -21.98 14.28
N LYS A 177 2.96 -21.24 13.43
CA LYS A 177 3.80 -21.84 12.38
C LYS A 177 4.82 -22.82 12.94
N ARG A 178 5.49 -22.47 14.06
CA ARG A 178 6.42 -23.38 14.74
C ARG A 178 5.73 -24.62 15.29
N LYS A 179 4.52 -24.49 15.84
CA LYS A 179 3.72 -25.64 16.29
C LYS A 179 3.33 -26.55 15.12
N ALA A 180 2.89 -25.98 14.00
CA ALA A 180 2.54 -26.73 12.79
C ALA A 180 3.76 -27.46 12.20
N GLU A 181 4.91 -26.79 12.10
CA GLU A 181 6.16 -27.42 11.63
C GLU A 181 6.61 -28.55 12.56
N ALA A 182 6.54 -28.35 13.88
CA ALA A 182 6.86 -29.38 14.85
C ALA A 182 5.91 -30.58 14.77
N ALA A 183 4.61 -30.35 14.53
CA ALA A 183 3.64 -31.41 14.31
C ALA A 183 3.96 -32.22 13.05
N LYS A 184 4.25 -31.55 11.94
CA LYS A 184 4.65 -32.20 10.67
C LYS A 184 5.91 -33.04 10.83
N LYS A 185 6.93 -32.51 11.52
CA LYS A 185 8.17 -33.28 11.81
C LYS A 185 7.92 -34.50 12.69
N ARG A 186 6.98 -34.41 13.65
CA ARG A 186 6.60 -35.56 14.49
C ARG A 186 5.87 -36.63 13.69
N GLU A 187 4.98 -36.24 12.79
CA GLU A 187 4.29 -37.16 11.89
C GLU A 187 5.26 -37.87 10.94
N GLU A 188 6.18 -37.12 10.32
CA GLU A 188 7.22 -37.67 9.46
C GLU A 188 8.14 -38.64 10.23
N ALA A 189 8.55 -38.27 11.44
CA ALA A 189 9.34 -39.14 12.31
C ALA A 189 8.58 -40.42 12.71
N ALA A 190 7.27 -40.32 12.97
CA ALA A 190 6.42 -41.47 13.26
C ALA A 190 6.26 -42.38 12.03
N ALA A 191 6.07 -41.81 10.83
CA ALA A 191 6.01 -42.56 9.59
C ALA A 191 7.34 -43.29 9.31
N LYS A 192 8.48 -42.61 9.49
CA LYS A 192 9.80 -43.23 9.34
C LYS A 192 10.02 -44.38 10.31
N ARG A 193 9.60 -44.23 11.58
CA ARG A 193 9.69 -45.32 12.58
C ARG A 193 8.80 -46.51 12.22
N LYS A 194 7.60 -46.27 11.69
CA LYS A 194 6.71 -47.34 11.20
C LYS A 194 7.34 -48.09 10.02
N ALA A 195 7.86 -47.36 9.03
CA ALA A 195 8.53 -47.96 7.88
C ALA A 195 9.78 -48.78 8.28
N GLU A 196 10.58 -48.27 9.23
CA GLU A 196 11.75 -49.00 9.73
C GLU A 196 11.36 -50.27 10.52
N ALA A 197 10.27 -50.22 11.29
CA ALA A 197 9.75 -51.40 12.00
C ALA A 197 9.21 -52.46 11.02
N GLU A 198 8.50 -52.04 9.97
CA GLU A 198 7.99 -52.94 8.94
C GLU A 198 9.14 -53.58 8.12
N ALA A 199 10.17 -52.80 7.77
CA ALA A 199 11.36 -53.32 7.12
C ALA A 199 12.13 -54.34 7.99
N LYS A 200 12.24 -54.10 9.30
CA LYS A 200 12.84 -55.06 10.23
C LYS A 200 12.04 -56.35 10.32
N LYS A 201 10.71 -56.25 10.37
CA LYS A 201 9.83 -57.42 10.41
C LYS A 201 9.92 -58.24 9.10
N ALA A 202 9.93 -57.58 7.95
CA ALA A 202 10.10 -58.23 6.66
C ALA A 202 11.48 -58.90 6.52
N ALA A 203 12.54 -58.28 7.05
CA ALA A 203 13.87 -58.88 7.08
C ALA A 203 13.96 -60.10 8.01
N GLU A 204 13.27 -60.08 9.15
CA GLU A 204 13.16 -61.23 10.06
C GLU A 204 12.38 -62.38 9.40
N GLU A 205 11.23 -62.10 8.78
CA GLU A 205 10.44 -63.09 8.04
C GLU A 205 11.24 -63.70 6.88
N ALA A 206 11.98 -62.88 6.12
CA ALA A 206 12.86 -63.37 5.05
C ALA A 206 13.98 -64.29 5.59
N LYS A 207 14.57 -63.93 6.74
CA LYS A 207 15.61 -64.73 7.38
C LYS A 207 15.06 -66.09 7.86
N ALA A 208 13.88 -66.09 8.47
CA ALA A 208 13.21 -67.33 8.91
C ALA A 208 12.87 -68.26 7.73
N VAL A 209 12.45 -67.71 6.59
CA VAL A 209 12.19 -68.49 5.37
C VAL A 209 13.49 -69.10 4.81
N THR A 210 14.60 -68.36 4.81
CA THR A 210 15.90 -68.91 4.37
C THR A 210 16.43 -69.99 5.30
N GLU A 211 16.27 -69.84 6.62
CA GLU A 211 16.69 -70.82 7.61
C GLU A 211 15.86 -72.11 7.53
N ALA A 212 14.55 -71.98 7.26
CA ALA A 212 13.67 -73.13 7.02
C ALA A 212 13.99 -73.87 5.71
N ALA A 213 14.40 -73.14 4.66
CA ALA A 213 14.81 -73.75 3.40
C ALA A 213 16.14 -74.50 3.51
N ASP A 214 17.09 -73.97 4.28
CA ASP A 214 18.40 -74.60 4.53
C ASP A 214 18.26 -75.86 5.43
N ALA A 215 17.36 -75.82 6.43
CA ALA A 215 17.04 -77.00 7.23
C ALA A 215 16.34 -78.11 6.41
N ALA A 216 15.51 -77.74 5.43
CA ALA A 216 14.83 -78.69 4.56
C ALA A 216 15.79 -79.33 3.53
N SER A 217 16.81 -78.61 3.05
CA SER A 217 17.84 -79.17 2.17
C SER A 217 18.77 -80.12 2.93
N ALA A 218 19.18 -79.77 4.16
CA ALA A 218 19.99 -80.64 5.02
C ALA A 218 19.28 -81.97 5.35
N ALA A 219 17.97 -81.94 5.64
CA ALA A 219 17.18 -83.15 5.92
C ALA A 219 16.93 -84.03 4.67
N ALA A 220 17.04 -83.46 3.46
CA ALA A 220 16.91 -84.21 2.21
C ALA A 220 18.20 -84.92 1.81
N ASP A 221 19.37 -84.37 2.17
CA ASP A 221 20.68 -84.99 1.96
C ASP A 221 20.89 -86.19 2.91
N GLU A 222 20.47 -86.07 4.18
CA GLU A 222 20.62 -87.14 5.19
C GLU A 222 19.76 -88.39 4.89
N LYS A 223 18.67 -88.25 4.12
CA LYS A 223 17.85 -89.39 3.64
C LYS A 223 18.40 -90.10 2.40
N LYS A 224 19.47 -89.58 1.79
CA LYS A 224 20.07 -90.13 0.56
C LYS A 224 21.30 -91.00 0.84
N GLU A 225 21.84 -90.95 2.08
CA GLU A 225 22.99 -91.73 2.54
C GLU A 225 22.64 -92.91 3.48
N ALA A 226 21.35 -93.13 3.79
CA ALA A 226 20.85 -94.28 4.56
C ALA A 226 20.12 -95.29 3.66
#